data_AF-A0A354BYI1-F1
#
_entry.id   AF-A0A354BYI1-F1
#
_cell.length_a   1.000
_cell.length_b   1.000
_cell.length_c   1.000
_cell.angle_alpha   90.00
_cell.angle_beta   90.00
_cell.angle_gamma   90.00
#
_symmetry.space_group_name_H-M   'P 1'
#
loop_
_entity.id
_entity.type
_entity.pdbx_description
1 polymer ?
#
loop_
_entity_poly.entity_id
_entity_poly.type
_entity_poly.pdbx_seq_one_letter_code
_entity_poly.pdbx_strand_id
1 'polypeptide(L)'
;MKKTKEVLFTGSDTEGGITSGYQMNDGVKLKVPYSFFGSIYDEDEERAVKIAMAQESQAAVGRAQLRKLDMLIGRRRENSHYLNEGLKNIKGIRGVYEDPDCYHAFHLYTLLIKEDELGCSRDDFMRVMYQEEGIQGIQHYQPNYHFTGLKKMYKYPDKLCPVAENFFYNESTNLPMHPRLTKDDLEMMVAGIKNTVKKVRREAFYLCNLICKIIMKKEDLLQYTGNRSQLGGTRHYKLSDGPGLNMRAIDVNTGSGLTYTVLPDRGMDISFASFKGTNLVYITPNGETHPAFYEPQGIGWLRTFTGGLLTTCGLTWLGPPVKDGDEELGLHGRYSTIPAKLVADMSQWIGDEYHIRLRGTTEEAQLFGTKMRLEREISSVVGSNSLKITDTITNYGYKKTPYTILYHINLGYPLLSEHASLVIDPVESIPATDIAKSGINEFRTFTKPQPGFFEHVFYHKLRTGKDGSTGVRLQNSKECIALDIVFNINQLQWLTQWKMMGQGDYVLGLEPCNVPTRNRVVLKEKNLLPYLAPGESVTNSIEIVLTDI
;
A
#
# COMPACT_ATOMS: atom_id res chain seq x y z
N MET A 1 -24.84 -8.31 48.12
CA MET A 1 -23.36 -8.41 48.00
C MET A 1 -23.04 -9.29 46.81
N LYS A 2 -22.69 -8.69 45.65
CA LYS A 2 -22.25 -9.41 44.45
C LYS A 2 -20.82 -9.91 44.72
N LYS A 3 -20.59 -11.23 44.73
CA LYS A 3 -19.25 -11.80 44.73
C LYS A 3 -18.62 -11.49 43.37
N THR A 4 -17.65 -10.58 43.36
CA THR A 4 -16.68 -10.41 42.28
C THR A 4 -15.97 -11.74 42.07
N LYS A 5 -16.14 -12.36 40.90
CA LYS A 5 -15.33 -13.52 40.49
C LYS A 5 -13.91 -13.02 40.25
N GLU A 6 -12.94 -13.58 40.95
CA GLU A 6 -11.53 -13.40 40.65
C GLU A 6 -11.25 -13.81 39.20
N VAL A 7 -10.45 -12.99 38.54
CA VAL A 7 -9.96 -13.21 37.18
C VAL A 7 -8.90 -14.32 37.26
N LEU A 8 -9.20 -15.49 36.70
CA LEU A 8 -8.24 -16.59 36.60
C LEU A 8 -7.13 -16.19 35.60
N PHE A 9 -5.90 -16.09 36.09
CA PHE A 9 -4.71 -16.05 35.25
C PHE A 9 -4.46 -17.46 34.69
N THR A 10 -4.29 -17.58 33.38
CA THR A 10 -3.76 -18.82 32.78
C THR A 10 -2.33 -19.03 33.28
N GLY A 11 -2.10 -20.10 34.04
CA GLY A 11 -0.78 -20.46 34.58
C GLY A 11 -0.69 -20.72 36.09
N SER A 12 -1.77 -20.70 36.87
CA SER A 12 -1.70 -21.21 38.25
C SER A 12 -1.71 -22.74 38.28
N ASP A 13 -0.79 -23.34 39.03
CA ASP A 13 -0.70 -24.79 39.25
C ASP A 13 -2.07 -25.40 39.55
N THR A 14 -2.53 -26.28 38.67
CA THR A 14 -3.65 -27.18 38.95
C THR A 14 -3.07 -28.56 39.21
N GLU A 15 -3.51 -29.20 40.29
CA GLU A 15 -3.26 -30.62 40.52
C GLU A 15 -3.81 -31.42 39.33
N GLY A 16 -2.91 -31.85 38.45
CA GLY A 16 -3.16 -32.83 37.40
C GLY A 16 -3.44 -32.28 36.00
N GLY A 17 -2.40 -32.25 35.15
CA GLY A 17 -2.51 -32.57 33.72
C GLY A 17 -2.21 -31.46 32.71
N ILE A 18 -1.13 -31.65 31.94
CA ILE A 18 -0.85 -31.31 30.52
C ILE A 18 -1.64 -30.15 29.88
N THR A 19 -1.75 -28.99 30.54
CA THR A 19 -2.10 -27.73 29.87
C THR A 19 -1.27 -26.60 30.48
N SER A 20 -0.09 -26.34 29.93
CA SER A 20 0.64 -25.10 30.15
C SER A 20 0.28 -24.12 29.03
N GLY A 21 -0.36 -23.01 29.38
CA GLY A 21 -0.36 -21.83 28.52
C GLY A 21 0.86 -21.00 28.89
N TYR A 22 1.69 -20.64 27.90
CA TYR A 22 2.79 -19.70 28.16
C TYR A 22 2.22 -18.28 28.29
N GLN A 23 2.63 -17.56 29.33
CA GLN A 23 2.50 -16.10 29.34
C GLN A 23 3.49 -15.53 28.33
N MET A 24 3.00 -14.88 27.28
CA MET A 24 3.84 -14.04 26.42
C MET A 24 3.97 -12.67 27.08
N ASN A 25 5.20 -12.17 27.25
CA ASN A 25 5.49 -10.84 27.85
C ASN A 25 5.23 -9.69 26.85
N ASP A 26 4.22 -9.83 25.98
CA ASP A 26 3.91 -8.87 24.90
C ASP A 26 2.67 -8.02 25.19
N GLY A 27 2.07 -8.17 26.37
CA GLY A 27 0.94 -7.34 26.83
C GLY A 27 -0.42 -7.72 26.24
N VAL A 28 -0.51 -8.80 25.45
CA VAL A 28 -1.79 -9.26 24.86
C VAL A 28 -2.55 -10.13 25.87
N LYS A 29 -3.77 -9.69 26.22
CA LYS A 29 -4.68 -10.49 27.06
C LYS A 29 -5.49 -11.44 26.19
N LEU A 30 -5.16 -12.73 26.22
CA LEU A 30 -5.93 -13.78 25.55
C LEU A 30 -7.38 -13.81 26.05
N LYS A 31 -8.33 -13.78 25.11
CA LYS A 31 -9.76 -13.93 25.40
C LYS A 31 -10.19 -15.39 25.50
N VAL A 32 -9.46 -16.27 24.83
CA VAL A 32 -9.77 -17.70 24.74
C VAL A 32 -8.57 -18.51 25.24
N PRO A 33 -8.76 -19.44 26.20
CA PRO A 33 -7.68 -20.28 26.67
C PRO A 33 -7.09 -21.12 25.54
N TYR A 34 -5.77 -21.08 25.42
CA TYR A 34 -5.04 -21.92 24.49
C TYR A 34 -4.60 -23.23 25.18
N SER A 35 -4.60 -24.34 24.44
CA SER A 35 -4.06 -25.62 24.89
C SER A 35 -2.86 -25.96 24.02
N PHE A 36 -1.65 -25.89 24.58
CA PHE A 36 -0.43 -26.33 23.91
C PHE A 36 -0.26 -27.84 24.11
N PHE A 37 -0.11 -28.57 23.00
CA PHE A 37 0.50 -29.90 22.99
C PHE A 37 1.77 -29.78 22.16
N GLY A 38 2.85 -29.39 22.82
CA GLY A 38 4.17 -29.40 22.23
C GLY A 38 5.16 -29.72 23.34
N SER A 39 6.08 -30.63 23.03
CA SER A 39 7.27 -30.79 23.81
C SER A 39 8.49 -30.60 22.92
N ILE A 40 9.57 -30.10 23.52
CA ILE A 40 10.89 -30.12 22.91
C ILE A 40 11.40 -31.53 23.18
N TYR A 41 11.41 -32.38 22.15
CA TYR A 41 11.96 -33.73 22.28
C TYR A 41 13.47 -33.64 22.55
N ASP A 42 13.86 -33.85 23.80
CA ASP A 42 15.24 -34.05 24.22
C ASP A 42 15.42 -35.48 24.80
N GLU A 43 16.68 -35.86 25.06
CA GLU A 43 17.02 -37.20 25.56
C GLU A 43 16.40 -37.50 26.94
N ASP A 44 16.12 -36.46 27.73
CA ASP A 44 15.50 -36.57 29.05
C ASP A 44 14.00 -36.87 28.93
N GLU A 45 13.31 -36.26 27.97
CA GLU A 45 11.91 -36.54 27.68
C GLU A 45 11.70 -37.93 27.06
N GLU A 46 12.60 -38.38 26.17
CA GLU A 46 12.60 -39.75 25.65
C GLU A 46 12.77 -40.78 26.79
N ARG A 47 13.65 -40.49 27.75
CA ARG A 47 13.89 -41.35 28.92
C ARG A 47 12.69 -41.35 29.87
N ALA A 48 12.06 -40.20 30.09
CA ALA A 48 10.85 -40.06 30.90
C ALA A 48 9.67 -40.80 30.27
N VAL A 49 9.50 -40.71 28.95
CA VAL A 49 8.47 -41.45 28.20
C VAL A 49 8.73 -42.95 28.27
N LYS A 50 9.97 -43.42 28.08
CA LYS A 50 10.32 -44.84 28.22
C LYS A 50 10.06 -45.37 29.63
N ILE A 51 10.37 -44.59 30.67
CA ILE A 51 10.08 -44.93 32.07
C ILE A 51 8.57 -44.93 32.34
N ALA A 52 7.81 -43.96 31.82
CA ALA A 52 6.35 -43.90 31.95
C ALA A 52 5.65 -45.04 31.20
N MET A 53 6.14 -45.40 30.00
CA MET A 53 5.64 -46.52 29.20
C MET A 53 5.97 -47.89 29.83
N ALA A 54 7.00 -47.97 30.67
CA ALA A 54 7.38 -49.18 31.41
C ALA A 54 6.51 -49.42 32.67
N GLN A 55 5.59 -48.51 33.02
CA GLN A 55 4.75 -48.63 34.21
C GLN A 55 3.32 -49.06 33.87
N GLU A 56 2.92 -50.25 34.33
CA GLU A 56 1.56 -50.78 34.17
C GLU A 56 0.48 -49.83 34.75
N SER A 57 0.83 -49.01 35.75
CA SER A 57 -0.06 -48.00 36.32
C SER A 57 -0.43 -46.90 35.33
N GLN A 58 0.50 -46.44 34.48
CA GLN A 58 0.23 -45.46 33.43
C GLN A 58 -0.64 -46.05 32.31
N ALA A 59 -0.41 -47.32 31.97
CA ALA A 59 -1.29 -48.05 31.04
C ALA A 59 -2.72 -48.19 31.61
N ALA A 60 -2.87 -48.45 32.91
CA ALA A 60 -4.18 -48.49 33.58
C ALA A 60 -4.89 -47.12 33.56
N VAL A 61 -4.16 -46.03 33.83
CA VAL A 61 -4.67 -44.64 33.71
C VAL A 61 -5.05 -44.34 32.25
N GLY A 62 -4.21 -44.70 31.29
CA GLY A 62 -4.48 -44.56 29.86
C GLY A 62 -5.76 -45.29 29.43
N ARG A 63 -5.97 -46.53 29.89
CA ARG A 63 -7.23 -47.28 29.65
C ARG A 63 -8.44 -46.57 30.24
N ALA A 64 -8.31 -45.95 31.41
CA ALA A 64 -9.39 -45.16 32.01
C ALA A 64 -9.66 -43.85 31.24
N GLN A 65 -8.64 -43.20 30.69
CA GLN A 65 -8.80 -42.01 29.83
C GLN A 65 -9.38 -42.36 28.46
N LEU A 66 -9.01 -43.49 27.86
CA LEU A 66 -9.54 -43.96 26.58
C LEU A 66 -11.06 -44.18 26.62
N ARG A 67 -11.62 -44.53 27.78
CA ARG A 67 -13.09 -44.60 27.96
C ARG A 67 -13.80 -43.25 27.76
N LYS A 68 -13.08 -42.13 27.84
CA LYS A 68 -13.62 -40.78 27.62
C LYS A 68 -13.50 -40.34 26.17
N LEU A 69 -12.85 -41.12 25.29
CA LEU A 69 -12.48 -40.70 23.94
C LEU A 69 -13.70 -40.24 23.12
N ASP A 70 -14.77 -41.04 23.10
CA ASP A 70 -15.99 -40.73 22.34
C ASP A 70 -16.62 -39.41 22.82
N MET A 71 -16.66 -39.18 24.13
CA MET A 71 -17.17 -37.94 24.72
C MET A 71 -16.27 -36.74 24.34
N LEU A 72 -14.95 -36.88 24.41
CA LEU A 72 -14.01 -35.81 24.08
C LEU A 72 -14.00 -35.46 22.58
N ILE A 73 -14.16 -36.46 21.71
CA ILE A 73 -14.34 -36.26 20.28
C ILE A 73 -15.70 -35.60 20.03
N GLY A 74 -16.78 -36.12 20.61
CA GLY A 74 -18.12 -35.54 20.51
C GLY A 74 -18.16 -34.05 20.86
N ARG A 75 -17.53 -33.66 21.98
CA ARG A 75 -17.41 -32.25 22.37
C ARG A 75 -16.63 -31.40 21.37
N ARG A 76 -15.51 -31.88 20.84
CA ARG A 76 -14.75 -31.15 19.82
C ARG A 76 -15.52 -30.99 18.51
N ARG A 77 -16.29 -32.01 18.13
CA ARG A 77 -17.20 -31.96 16.97
C ARG A 77 -18.29 -30.91 17.16
N GLU A 78 -18.98 -30.92 18.30
CA GLU A 78 -19.98 -29.91 18.65
C GLU A 78 -19.41 -28.49 18.55
N ASN A 79 -18.25 -28.25 19.16
CA ASN A 79 -17.55 -26.96 19.13
C ASN A 79 -17.16 -26.55 17.71
N SER A 80 -16.65 -27.49 16.91
CA SER A 80 -16.22 -27.22 15.54
C SER A 80 -17.39 -26.95 14.59
N HIS A 81 -18.50 -27.66 14.74
CA HIS A 81 -19.72 -27.38 13.98
C HIS A 81 -20.29 -26.01 14.33
N TYR A 82 -20.22 -25.60 15.60
CA TYR A 82 -20.59 -24.25 16.02
C TYR A 82 -19.74 -23.18 15.33
N LEU A 83 -18.40 -23.35 15.31
CA LEU A 83 -17.50 -22.43 14.60
C LEU A 83 -17.77 -22.41 13.09
N ASN A 84 -17.93 -23.59 12.46
CA ASN A 84 -18.21 -23.70 11.03
C ASN A 84 -19.50 -22.94 10.66
N GLU A 85 -20.58 -23.10 11.43
CA GLU A 85 -21.82 -22.38 11.17
C GLU A 85 -21.67 -20.88 11.45
N GLY A 86 -20.98 -20.50 12.52
CA GLY A 86 -20.75 -19.10 12.89
C GLY A 86 -19.90 -18.32 11.87
N LEU A 87 -19.01 -19.02 11.16
CA LEU A 87 -18.10 -18.46 10.15
C LEU A 87 -18.60 -18.63 8.72
N LYS A 88 -19.73 -19.30 8.54
CA LYS A 88 -20.37 -19.52 7.24
C LYS A 88 -20.67 -18.20 6.54
N ASN A 89 -20.48 -18.17 5.22
CA ASN A 89 -20.71 -17.02 4.35
C ASN A 89 -19.78 -15.81 4.57
N ILE A 90 -18.73 -15.95 5.38
CA ILE A 90 -17.69 -14.92 5.44
C ILE A 90 -16.76 -15.13 4.24
N LYS A 91 -16.95 -14.32 3.20
CA LYS A 91 -16.07 -14.35 2.01
C LYS A 91 -14.59 -14.27 2.43
N GLY A 92 -13.72 -15.09 1.85
CA GLY A 92 -12.30 -15.16 2.21
C GLY A 92 -11.95 -15.95 3.47
N ILE A 93 -12.95 -16.47 4.20
CA ILE A 93 -12.75 -17.32 5.37
C ILE A 93 -13.44 -18.65 5.14
N ARG A 94 -12.71 -19.76 5.29
CA ARG A 94 -13.26 -21.10 5.15
C ARG A 94 -12.93 -21.94 6.37
N GLY A 95 -13.97 -22.48 6.99
CA GLY A 95 -13.86 -23.43 8.10
C GLY A 95 -13.42 -24.83 7.63
N VAL A 96 -13.29 -25.75 8.60
CA VAL A 96 -12.84 -27.11 8.35
C VAL A 96 -13.90 -27.89 7.56
N TYR A 97 -13.46 -28.52 6.46
CA TYR A 97 -14.28 -29.46 5.70
C TYR A 97 -14.31 -30.83 6.39
N GLU A 98 -15.50 -31.42 6.46
CA GLU A 98 -15.70 -32.79 6.92
C GLU A 98 -16.30 -33.61 5.78
N ASP A 99 -15.66 -34.73 5.47
CA ASP A 99 -16.09 -35.64 4.42
C ASP A 99 -17.35 -36.42 4.86
N PRO A 100 -18.39 -36.57 4.01
CA PRO A 100 -19.60 -37.31 4.38
C PRO A 100 -19.37 -38.78 4.77
N ASP A 101 -18.27 -39.40 4.33
CA ASP A 101 -17.98 -40.82 4.56
C ASP A 101 -17.17 -41.06 5.85
N CYS A 102 -16.71 -40.00 6.53
CA CYS A 102 -16.01 -40.13 7.80
C CYS A 102 -16.36 -39.00 8.78
N TYR A 103 -15.74 -39.01 9.94
CA TYR A 103 -15.95 -37.97 10.94
C TYR A 103 -14.60 -37.48 11.47
N HIS A 104 -14.42 -36.17 11.51
CA HIS A 104 -13.19 -35.52 11.93
C HIS A 104 -13.11 -35.49 13.47
N ALA A 105 -11.92 -35.76 14.01
CA ALA A 105 -11.66 -35.73 15.46
C ALA A 105 -11.43 -34.31 16.01
N PHE A 106 -11.21 -33.34 15.12
CA PHE A 106 -10.94 -31.92 15.42
C PHE A 106 -9.87 -31.73 16.50
N HIS A 107 -8.79 -32.51 16.40
CA HIS A 107 -7.58 -32.24 17.19
C HIS A 107 -7.03 -30.85 16.89
N LEU A 108 -7.15 -30.39 15.65
CA LEU A 108 -6.96 -29.01 15.23
C LEU A 108 -8.23 -28.52 14.53
N TYR A 109 -8.51 -27.23 14.69
CA TYR A 109 -9.47 -26.52 13.85
C TYR A 109 -8.71 -25.64 12.88
N THR A 110 -8.50 -26.13 11.67
CA THR A 110 -7.75 -25.42 10.62
C THR A 110 -8.68 -24.45 9.88
N LEU A 111 -8.51 -23.17 10.15
CA LEU A 111 -9.15 -22.08 9.43
C LEU A 111 -8.32 -21.72 8.20
N LEU A 112 -8.98 -21.58 7.05
CA LEU A 112 -8.35 -21.15 5.81
C LEU A 112 -8.68 -19.69 5.50
N ILE A 113 -7.65 -18.93 5.21
CA ILE A 113 -7.69 -17.54 4.78
C ILE A 113 -7.41 -17.50 3.28
N LYS A 114 -8.33 -16.94 2.50
CA LYS A 114 -8.16 -16.73 1.06
C LYS A 114 -7.87 -15.27 0.81
N GLU A 115 -6.59 -14.95 0.62
CA GLU A 115 -6.09 -13.58 0.50
C GLU A 115 -6.73 -12.81 -0.66
N ASP A 116 -6.92 -13.47 -1.81
CA ASP A 116 -7.59 -12.94 -2.99
C ASP A 116 -9.05 -12.51 -2.75
N GLU A 117 -9.71 -13.17 -1.80
CA GLU A 117 -11.08 -12.86 -1.42
C GLU A 117 -11.21 -11.93 -0.20
N LEU A 118 -10.24 -12.01 0.72
CA LEU A 118 -10.24 -11.27 1.98
C LEU A 118 -9.62 -9.88 1.82
N GLY A 119 -8.61 -9.74 0.96
CA GLY A 119 -7.84 -8.52 0.73
C GLY A 119 -6.67 -8.32 1.69
N CYS A 120 -6.26 -9.35 2.44
CA CYS A 120 -5.08 -9.32 3.30
C CYS A 120 -4.42 -10.70 3.38
N SER A 121 -3.12 -10.72 3.71
CA SER A 121 -2.39 -11.97 3.92
C SER A 121 -2.91 -12.72 5.16
N ARG A 122 -2.67 -14.03 5.20
CA ARG A 122 -2.97 -14.87 6.37
C ARG A 122 -2.20 -14.40 7.61
N ASP A 123 -0.95 -13.94 7.44
CA ASP A 123 -0.11 -13.48 8.54
C ASP A 123 -0.63 -12.17 9.13
N ASP A 124 -1.07 -11.22 8.30
CA ASP A 124 -1.71 -9.99 8.77
C ASP A 124 -3.03 -10.29 9.50
N PHE A 125 -3.82 -11.21 8.94
CA PHE A 125 -5.04 -11.66 9.57
C PHE A 125 -4.78 -12.26 10.96
N MET A 126 -3.75 -13.12 11.08
CA MET A 126 -3.33 -13.71 12.35
C MET A 126 -2.85 -12.65 13.34
N ARG A 127 -2.07 -11.66 12.88
CA ARG A 127 -1.60 -10.55 13.72
C ARG A 127 -2.77 -9.77 14.32
N VAL A 128 -3.72 -9.33 13.50
CA VAL A 128 -4.89 -8.56 13.97
C VAL A 128 -5.78 -9.41 14.88
N MET A 129 -6.02 -10.67 14.51
CA MET A 129 -6.79 -11.61 15.33
C MET A 129 -6.15 -11.83 16.71
N TYR A 130 -4.82 -11.91 16.77
CA TYR A 130 -4.10 -12.06 18.02
C TYR A 130 -4.09 -10.77 18.85
N GLN A 131 -3.55 -9.69 18.29
CA GLN A 131 -3.25 -8.47 19.02
C GLN A 131 -4.51 -7.72 19.45
N GLU A 132 -5.54 -7.71 18.60
CA GLU A 132 -6.72 -6.89 18.85
C GLU A 132 -7.94 -7.69 19.30
N GLU A 133 -8.03 -8.94 18.85
CA GLU A 133 -9.14 -9.83 19.22
C GLU A 133 -8.77 -10.82 20.31
N GLY A 134 -7.49 -10.95 20.68
CA GLY A 134 -7.03 -11.82 21.77
C GLY A 134 -7.24 -13.30 21.47
N ILE A 135 -7.28 -13.68 20.18
CA ILE A 135 -7.45 -15.07 19.73
C ILE A 135 -6.13 -15.51 19.10
N GLN A 136 -5.45 -16.44 19.78
CA GLN A 136 -4.17 -16.95 19.31
C GLN A 136 -4.38 -18.08 18.29
N GLY A 137 -4.09 -17.77 17.03
CA GLY A 137 -3.91 -18.79 15.99
C GLY A 137 -2.47 -19.26 15.96
N ILE A 138 -2.24 -20.50 15.52
CA ILE A 138 -0.89 -21.04 15.38
C ILE A 138 -0.71 -21.86 14.10
N GLN A 139 0.54 -21.93 13.68
CA GLN A 139 0.99 -22.78 12.59
C GLN A 139 1.73 -23.98 13.19
N HIS A 140 1.30 -25.20 12.86
CA HIS A 140 1.88 -26.43 13.42
C HIS A 140 2.89 -27.07 12.46
N TYR A 141 2.41 -27.92 11.56
CA TYR A 141 3.26 -28.88 10.85
C TYR A 141 3.70 -28.34 9.49
N GLN A 142 4.91 -27.78 9.45
CA GLN A 142 5.58 -27.41 8.20
C GLN A 142 5.75 -28.63 7.29
N PRO A 143 5.69 -28.48 5.95
CA PRO A 143 5.98 -29.58 5.04
C PRO A 143 7.31 -30.25 5.36
N ASN A 144 7.29 -31.57 5.61
CA ASN A 144 8.45 -32.29 6.15
C ASN A 144 9.72 -32.15 5.28
N TYR A 145 9.56 -32.05 3.96
CA TYR A 145 10.68 -31.87 3.02
C TYR A 145 11.36 -30.50 3.11
N HIS A 146 10.80 -29.54 3.87
CA HIS A 146 11.44 -28.27 4.21
C HIS A 146 12.30 -28.31 5.47
N PHE A 147 12.19 -29.34 6.32
CA PHE A 147 13.11 -29.49 7.44
C PHE A 147 14.54 -29.59 6.95
N THR A 148 15.42 -28.74 7.47
CA THR A 148 16.80 -28.58 6.99
C THR A 148 17.56 -29.91 6.84
N GLY A 149 17.36 -30.84 7.79
CA GLY A 149 17.98 -32.18 7.73
C GLY A 149 17.46 -33.02 6.57
N LEU A 150 16.13 -33.13 6.42
CA LEU A 150 15.49 -33.90 5.35
C LEU A 150 15.74 -33.28 3.96
N LYS A 151 15.65 -31.96 3.84
CA LYS A 151 15.93 -31.22 2.60
C LYS A 151 17.36 -31.47 2.11
N LYS A 152 18.35 -31.44 3.00
CA LYS A 152 19.75 -31.72 2.66
C LYS A 152 19.99 -33.19 2.34
N MET A 153 19.45 -34.11 3.15
CA MET A 153 19.64 -35.56 3.00
C MET A 153 19.11 -36.07 1.65
N TYR A 154 17.91 -35.64 1.27
CA TYR A 154 17.23 -36.11 0.07
C TYR A 154 17.30 -35.12 -1.11
N LYS A 155 17.97 -33.97 -0.93
CA LYS A 155 18.12 -32.92 -1.95
C LYS A 155 16.77 -32.46 -2.53
N TYR A 156 15.77 -32.28 -1.67
CA TYR A 156 14.46 -31.82 -2.13
C TYR A 156 14.56 -30.44 -2.78
N PRO A 157 14.02 -30.25 -4.00
CA PRO A 157 14.00 -28.95 -4.66
C PRO A 157 13.03 -28.00 -3.95
N ASP A 158 13.22 -26.70 -4.16
CA ASP A 158 12.21 -25.70 -3.80
C ASP A 158 10.94 -25.91 -4.63
N LYS A 159 9.77 -25.60 -4.06
CA LYS A 159 8.47 -25.70 -4.73
C LYS A 159 8.12 -27.12 -5.19
N LEU A 160 8.57 -28.13 -4.45
CA LEU A 160 8.30 -29.54 -4.76
C LEU A 160 6.80 -29.87 -4.71
N CYS A 161 6.06 -29.28 -3.76
CA CYS A 161 4.62 -29.52 -3.62
C CYS A 161 3.87 -28.19 -3.47
N PRO A 162 3.70 -27.42 -4.57
CA PRO A 162 3.24 -26.04 -4.51
C PRO A 162 1.86 -25.86 -3.86
N VAL A 163 0.98 -26.86 -3.98
CA VAL A 163 -0.33 -26.85 -3.32
C VAL A 163 -0.20 -26.95 -1.80
N ALA A 164 0.64 -27.87 -1.31
CA ALA A 164 0.87 -28.05 0.13
C ALA A 164 1.62 -26.84 0.72
N GLU A 165 2.55 -26.26 -0.04
CA GLU A 165 3.28 -25.05 0.35
C GLU A 165 2.35 -23.85 0.45
N ASN A 166 1.51 -23.61 -0.56
CA ASN A 166 0.55 -22.53 -0.54
C ASN A 166 -0.45 -22.69 0.62
N PHE A 167 -0.98 -23.90 0.80
CA PHE A 167 -1.85 -24.21 1.93
C PHE A 167 -1.19 -23.88 3.27
N PHE A 168 0.06 -24.30 3.48
CA PHE A 168 0.75 -24.11 4.74
C PHE A 168 1.14 -22.64 4.98
N TYR A 169 1.82 -22.01 4.03
CA TYR A 169 2.41 -20.67 4.20
C TYR A 169 1.41 -19.53 4.00
N ASN A 170 0.41 -19.70 3.13
CA ASN A 170 -0.43 -18.58 2.70
C ASN A 170 -1.88 -18.70 3.15
N GLU A 171 -2.38 -19.89 3.51
CA GLU A 171 -3.82 -20.07 3.74
C GLU A 171 -4.17 -20.53 5.16
N SER A 172 -3.45 -21.51 5.71
CA SER A 172 -3.91 -22.23 6.91
C SER A 172 -3.46 -21.61 8.23
N THR A 173 -4.34 -21.56 9.22
CA THR A 173 -3.99 -21.31 10.61
C THR A 173 -4.88 -22.16 11.51
N ASN A 174 -4.41 -22.54 12.70
CA ASN A 174 -5.18 -23.38 13.62
C ASN A 174 -5.70 -22.58 14.79
N LEU A 175 -7.02 -22.63 15.00
CA LEU A 175 -7.69 -22.00 16.13
C LEU A 175 -7.63 -22.88 17.39
N PRO A 176 -7.75 -22.29 18.59
CA PRO A 176 -7.90 -23.04 19.82
C PRO A 176 -9.07 -24.04 19.73
N MET A 177 -8.79 -25.32 19.93
CA MET A 177 -9.80 -26.38 19.84
C MET A 177 -9.57 -27.45 20.90
N HIS A 178 -10.33 -27.40 22.00
CA HIS A 178 -10.29 -28.42 23.05
C HIS A 178 -11.69 -28.70 23.64
N PRO A 179 -11.92 -29.88 24.24
CA PRO A 179 -13.24 -30.30 24.75
C PRO A 179 -13.84 -29.44 25.86
N ARG A 180 -13.04 -28.54 26.47
CA ARG A 180 -13.45 -27.70 27.60
C ARG A 180 -13.81 -26.26 27.19
N LEU A 181 -13.76 -25.94 25.89
CA LEU A 181 -14.24 -24.65 25.41
C LEU A 181 -15.71 -24.48 25.78
N THR A 182 -16.02 -23.36 26.40
CA THR A 182 -17.39 -22.99 26.75
C THR A 182 -18.09 -22.34 25.56
N LYS A 183 -19.41 -22.20 25.65
CA LYS A 183 -20.18 -21.47 24.64
C LYS A 183 -19.68 -20.02 24.49
N ASP A 184 -19.35 -19.37 25.60
CA ASP A 184 -18.84 -18.00 25.60
C ASP A 184 -17.48 -17.92 24.86
N ASP A 185 -16.60 -18.91 25.03
CA ASP A 185 -15.33 -18.98 24.29
C ASP A 185 -15.57 -19.10 22.78
N LEU A 186 -16.52 -19.93 22.36
CA LEU A 186 -16.91 -20.10 20.96
C LEU A 186 -17.52 -18.82 20.38
N GLU A 187 -18.38 -18.14 21.13
CA GLU A 187 -18.97 -16.86 20.75
C GLU A 187 -17.90 -15.78 20.61
N MET A 188 -16.93 -15.72 21.54
CA MET A 188 -15.79 -14.82 21.45
C MET A 188 -14.92 -15.10 20.23
N MET A 189 -14.67 -16.38 19.91
CA MET A 189 -13.91 -16.75 18.70
C MET A 189 -14.62 -16.30 17.42
N VAL A 190 -15.91 -16.61 17.27
CA VAL A 190 -16.70 -16.22 16.09
C VAL A 190 -16.77 -14.70 15.97
N ALA A 191 -17.03 -13.99 17.07
CA ALA A 191 -17.09 -12.54 17.09
C ALA A 191 -15.74 -11.91 16.74
N GLY A 192 -14.66 -12.40 17.35
CA GLY A 192 -13.31 -11.92 17.08
C GLY A 192 -12.91 -12.12 15.62
N ILE A 193 -13.13 -13.30 15.05
CA ILE A 193 -12.86 -13.55 13.63
C ILE A 193 -13.67 -12.61 12.72
N LYS A 194 -14.97 -12.42 13.00
CA LYS A 194 -15.80 -11.45 12.26
C LYS A 194 -15.28 -10.02 12.38
N ASN A 195 -14.80 -9.64 13.56
CA ASN A 195 -14.22 -8.32 13.80
C ASN A 195 -12.88 -8.16 13.07
N THR A 196 -11.99 -9.16 13.13
CA THR A 196 -10.75 -9.20 12.35
C THR A 196 -11.04 -9.01 10.86
N VAL A 197 -12.01 -9.74 10.30
CA VAL A 197 -12.41 -9.57 8.89
C VAL A 197 -12.87 -8.15 8.59
N LYS A 198 -13.67 -7.54 9.46
CA LYS A 198 -14.09 -6.13 9.29
C LYS A 198 -12.90 -5.19 9.38
N LYS A 199 -12.00 -5.42 10.32
CA LYS A 199 -10.79 -4.63 10.54
C LYS A 199 -9.92 -4.71 9.31
N VAL A 200 -9.39 -5.87 8.93
CA VAL A 200 -8.52 -6.03 7.76
C VAL A 200 -9.14 -5.57 6.44
N ARG A 201 -10.47 -5.61 6.29
CA ARG A 201 -11.16 -5.05 5.11
C ARG A 201 -11.30 -3.53 5.13
N ARG A 202 -11.57 -2.95 6.30
CA ARG A 202 -11.58 -1.51 6.50
C ARG A 202 -10.15 -0.98 6.38
N GLU A 203 -9.21 -1.73 6.93
CA GLU A 203 -7.79 -1.55 6.80
C GLU A 203 -7.36 -1.70 5.35
N ALA A 204 -7.81 -2.64 4.51
CA ALA A 204 -7.51 -2.60 3.06
C ALA A 204 -7.97 -1.31 2.34
N PHE A 205 -8.94 -0.57 2.91
CA PHE A 205 -9.36 0.77 2.44
C PHE A 205 -8.56 1.92 3.09
N TYR A 206 -7.82 1.64 4.17
CA TYR A 206 -7.04 2.57 4.98
C TYR A 206 -5.53 2.18 5.10
N LEU A 207 -5.07 1.08 4.49
CA LEU A 207 -3.76 0.42 4.73
C LEU A 207 -2.63 1.11 3.97
N CYS A 208 -2.97 2.13 3.20
CA CYS A 208 -2.01 3.15 2.84
C CYS A 208 -1.54 3.98 4.05
N ASN A 209 -2.19 3.92 5.22
CA ASN A 209 -1.97 4.92 6.28
C ASN A 209 -1.82 4.42 7.73
N LEU A 210 -1.73 3.11 8.02
CA LEU A 210 -1.73 2.66 9.42
C LEU A 210 -0.70 1.56 9.76
N ILE A 211 0.59 1.84 9.61
CA ILE A 211 1.60 1.18 10.45
C ILE A 211 1.63 1.92 11.79
N CYS A 212 1.27 1.21 12.87
CA CYS A 212 1.41 1.56 14.29
C CYS A 212 1.66 3.05 14.63
N LYS A 213 0.60 3.84 14.69
CA LYS A 213 0.58 5.03 15.55
C LYS A 213 -0.22 4.73 16.79
N ILE A 214 0.46 4.70 17.94
CA ILE A 214 -0.16 5.14 19.18
C ILE A 214 -0.54 6.61 18.91
N ILE A 215 -1.81 6.87 18.56
CA ILE A 215 -2.30 8.25 18.42
C ILE A 215 -2.32 8.83 19.83
N MET A 216 -1.22 9.49 20.21
CA MET A 216 -1.20 10.34 21.40
C MET A 216 -2.20 11.48 21.16
N LYS A 217 -3.02 11.78 22.17
CA LYS A 217 -3.91 12.94 22.10
C LYS A 217 -3.08 14.20 21.87
N LYS A 218 -3.64 15.17 21.16
CA LYS A 218 -2.98 16.45 20.91
C LYS A 218 -2.48 17.09 22.21
N GLU A 219 -3.29 17.05 23.27
CA GLU A 219 -2.95 17.61 24.58
C GLU A 219 -1.70 16.96 25.20
N ASP A 220 -1.55 15.64 25.06
CA ASP A 220 -0.37 14.92 25.54
C ASP A 220 0.84 15.25 24.69
N LEU A 221 0.68 15.27 23.36
CA LEU A 221 1.77 15.56 22.43
C LEU A 221 2.33 16.98 22.63
N LEU A 222 1.46 17.97 22.88
CA LEU A 222 1.87 19.35 23.09
C LEU A 222 2.65 19.58 24.40
N GLN A 223 2.56 18.67 25.37
CA GLN A 223 3.40 18.73 26.58
C GLN A 223 4.88 18.45 26.27
N TYR A 224 5.18 17.69 25.22
CA TYR A 224 6.54 17.34 24.80
C TYR A 224 7.16 18.33 23.79
N THR A 225 6.37 19.25 23.23
CA THR A 225 6.83 20.11 22.14
C THR A 225 6.66 21.60 22.44
N GLY A 226 7.75 22.37 22.35
CA GLY A 226 7.68 23.83 22.44
C GLY A 226 7.26 24.53 21.14
N ASN A 227 7.42 23.84 20.00
CA ASN A 227 7.00 24.32 18.69
C ASN A 227 6.46 23.16 17.85
N ARG A 228 5.27 23.34 17.27
CA ARG A 228 4.62 22.37 16.39
C ARG A 228 5.50 21.94 15.20
N SER A 229 6.39 22.82 14.71
CA SER A 229 7.31 22.47 13.62
C SER A 229 8.24 21.29 13.94
N GLN A 230 8.44 20.96 15.23
CA GLN A 230 9.18 19.78 15.68
C GLN A 230 8.50 18.48 15.24
N LEU A 231 7.17 18.46 15.12
CA LEU A 231 6.38 17.28 14.77
C LEU A 231 6.27 17.08 13.25
N GLY A 232 6.55 18.11 12.46
CA GLY A 232 6.24 18.17 11.02
C GLY A 232 5.61 19.52 10.66
N GLY A 233 5.13 19.70 9.44
CA GLY A 233 4.48 20.92 8.94
C GLY A 233 5.14 21.51 7.71
N THR A 234 4.92 22.81 7.54
CA THR A 234 5.35 23.57 6.37
C THR A 234 6.45 24.57 6.73
N ARG A 235 7.34 24.85 5.78
CA ARG A 235 8.32 25.94 5.85
C ARG A 235 8.33 26.69 4.52
N HIS A 236 7.98 27.96 4.55
CA HIS A 236 7.90 28.83 3.38
C HIS A 236 9.19 29.62 3.22
N TYR A 237 9.71 29.70 2.00
CA TYR A 237 10.93 30.44 1.68
C TYR A 237 10.98 30.82 0.20
N LYS A 238 12.03 31.54 -0.18
CA LYS A 238 12.39 31.79 -1.58
C LYS A 238 13.79 31.25 -1.84
N LEU A 239 13.99 30.68 -3.02
CA LEU A 239 15.32 30.32 -3.48
C LEU A 239 16.17 31.58 -3.67
N SER A 240 17.43 31.51 -3.26
CA SER A 240 18.31 32.68 -3.16
C SER A 240 19.34 32.81 -4.29
N ASP A 241 19.44 31.82 -5.18
CA ASP A 241 20.47 31.79 -6.24
C ASP A 241 20.04 30.93 -7.44
N GLY A 242 20.83 30.98 -8.51
CA GLY A 242 20.72 30.13 -9.68
C GLY A 242 19.48 30.38 -10.54
N PRO A 243 19.14 29.46 -11.45
CA PRO A 243 17.96 29.56 -12.30
C PRO A 243 16.63 29.69 -11.53
N GLY A 244 16.60 29.29 -10.26
CA GLY A 244 15.43 29.38 -9.38
C GLY A 244 15.33 30.68 -8.57
N LEU A 245 16.24 31.65 -8.74
CA LEU A 245 16.29 32.87 -7.94
C LEU A 245 14.92 33.52 -7.75
N ASN A 246 14.59 33.85 -6.48
CA ASN A 246 13.32 34.44 -6.02
C ASN A 246 12.07 33.58 -6.17
N MET A 247 12.19 32.35 -6.66
CA MET A 247 11.08 31.42 -6.74
C MET A 247 10.63 31.00 -5.33
N ARG A 248 9.32 31.06 -5.09
CA ARG A 248 8.68 30.59 -3.86
C ARG A 248 8.78 29.06 -3.79
N ALA A 249 9.10 28.57 -2.60
CA ALA A 249 9.11 27.15 -2.27
C ALA A 249 8.50 26.93 -0.88
N ILE A 250 7.85 25.79 -0.71
CA ILE A 250 7.23 25.37 0.55
C ILE A 250 7.67 23.94 0.81
N ASP A 251 8.58 23.76 1.78
CA ASP A 251 8.92 22.42 2.25
C ASP A 251 7.80 21.91 3.13
N VAL A 252 7.45 20.65 2.95
CA VAL A 252 6.52 19.89 3.77
C VAL A 252 7.28 18.75 4.42
N ASN A 253 7.16 18.63 5.73
CA ASN A 253 7.65 17.50 6.51
C ASN A 253 6.47 16.84 7.20
N THR A 254 6.17 15.57 6.89
CA THR A 254 5.07 14.88 7.55
C THR A 254 5.45 14.43 8.96
N GLY A 255 6.73 14.33 9.33
CA GLY A 255 7.15 13.91 10.67
C GLY A 255 7.33 12.41 10.85
N SER A 256 6.95 11.59 9.87
CA SER A 256 7.14 10.13 9.85
C SER A 256 8.15 9.64 8.81
N GLY A 257 8.82 10.58 8.13
CA GLY A 257 9.90 10.32 7.19
C GLY A 257 9.67 10.92 5.81
N LEU A 258 8.42 11.15 5.40
CA LEU A 258 8.12 11.78 4.11
C LEU A 258 8.36 13.29 4.19
N THR A 259 9.20 13.80 3.29
CA THR A 259 9.36 15.24 3.04
C THR A 259 9.22 15.53 1.55
N TYR A 260 8.70 16.70 1.20
CA TYR A 260 8.59 17.14 -0.19
C TYR A 260 8.52 18.66 -0.31
N THR A 261 8.84 19.21 -1.49
CA THR A 261 8.89 20.66 -1.73
C THR A 261 7.88 21.05 -2.80
N VAL A 262 6.92 21.91 -2.44
CA VAL A 262 5.93 22.48 -3.36
C VAL A 262 6.46 23.80 -3.93
N LEU A 263 6.30 24.00 -5.22
CA LEU A 263 6.71 25.20 -5.96
C LEU A 263 5.50 26.02 -6.42
N PRO A 264 5.02 26.99 -5.61
CA PRO A 264 3.94 27.89 -6.01
C PRO A 264 4.13 28.58 -7.36
N ASP A 265 5.35 28.98 -7.72
CA ASP A 265 5.59 29.67 -8.99
C ASP A 265 5.62 28.71 -10.20
N ARG A 266 5.59 27.40 -9.97
CA ARG A 266 5.47 26.37 -11.00
C ARG A 266 4.13 25.65 -10.94
N GLY A 267 3.05 26.41 -10.72
CA GLY A 267 1.70 25.86 -10.67
C GLY A 267 1.45 24.91 -9.50
N MET A 268 2.14 25.08 -8.37
CA MET A 268 2.05 24.17 -7.22
C MET A 268 2.52 22.73 -7.55
N ASP A 269 3.46 22.58 -8.47
CA ASP A 269 4.15 21.31 -8.73
C ASP A 269 5.12 20.96 -7.60
N ILE A 270 5.60 19.72 -7.56
CA ILE A 270 6.42 19.19 -6.45
C ILE A 270 7.80 18.81 -7.00
N SER A 271 8.83 19.53 -6.58
CA SER A 271 10.20 19.30 -7.03
C SER A 271 10.83 18.12 -6.29
N PHE A 272 11.24 18.33 -5.03
CA PHE A 272 11.90 17.31 -4.25
C PHE A 272 10.92 16.44 -3.48
N ALA A 273 11.29 15.17 -3.28
CA ALA A 273 10.67 14.31 -2.27
C ALA A 273 11.67 13.27 -1.75
N SER A 274 11.66 13.05 -0.44
CA SER A 274 12.48 12.04 0.22
C SER A 274 11.65 11.26 1.24
N PHE A 275 12.05 10.03 1.50
CA PHE A 275 11.49 9.20 2.56
C PHE A 275 12.61 8.70 3.47
N LYS A 276 12.57 9.10 4.76
CA LYS A 276 13.60 8.78 5.77
C LYS A 276 15.02 9.16 5.33
N GLY A 277 15.15 10.25 4.57
CA GLY A 277 16.42 10.73 4.02
C GLY A 277 16.80 10.12 2.67
N THR A 278 16.08 9.10 2.20
CA THR A 278 16.29 8.49 0.89
C THR A 278 15.56 9.29 -0.19
N ASN A 279 16.27 9.75 -1.21
CA ASN A 279 15.69 10.48 -2.35
C ASN A 279 14.73 9.57 -3.15
N LEU A 280 13.59 10.12 -3.57
CA LEU A 280 12.58 9.40 -4.34
C LEU A 280 12.57 9.77 -5.83
N VAL A 281 13.10 10.94 -6.17
CA VAL A 281 12.78 11.61 -7.45
C VAL A 281 14.00 11.81 -8.34
N TYR A 282 13.78 11.87 -9.65
CA TYR A 282 14.78 12.38 -10.58
C TYR A 282 14.65 13.90 -10.69
N ILE A 283 15.75 14.62 -10.55
CA ILE A 283 15.84 16.05 -10.83
C ILE A 283 16.73 16.21 -12.04
N THR A 284 16.27 16.96 -13.03
CA THR A 284 17.03 17.19 -14.25
C THR A 284 18.26 18.06 -13.98
N PRO A 285 19.23 18.13 -14.91
CA PRO A 285 20.35 19.06 -14.81
C PRO A 285 19.96 20.54 -14.69
N ASN A 286 18.72 20.90 -15.01
CA ASN A 286 18.22 22.28 -14.88
C ASN A 286 17.89 22.64 -13.42
N GLY A 287 17.57 21.65 -12.59
CA GLY A 287 17.03 21.87 -11.25
C GLY A 287 15.74 22.69 -11.25
N GLU A 288 15.47 23.35 -10.13
CA GLU A 288 14.32 24.22 -9.95
C GLU A 288 14.49 25.52 -10.74
N THR A 289 13.92 25.59 -11.94
CA THR A 289 14.08 26.74 -12.84
C THR A 289 12.89 27.71 -12.74
N HIS A 290 13.16 29.02 -12.72
CA HIS A 290 12.13 30.04 -12.70
C HIS A 290 11.34 30.06 -14.03
N PRO A 291 10.00 30.23 -14.02
CA PRO A 291 9.19 30.22 -15.24
C PRO A 291 9.55 31.26 -16.31
N ALA A 292 10.28 32.31 -15.93
CA ALA A 292 10.75 33.35 -16.87
C ALA A 292 11.71 32.80 -17.94
N PHE A 293 12.32 31.63 -17.71
CA PHE A 293 13.19 30.97 -18.69
C PHE A 293 12.42 30.05 -19.65
N TYR A 294 11.09 30.02 -19.60
CA TYR A 294 10.27 29.11 -20.42
C TYR A 294 10.45 29.33 -21.93
N GLU A 295 10.74 28.25 -22.65
CA GLU A 295 10.82 28.20 -24.11
C GLU A 295 9.65 27.38 -24.70
N PRO A 296 8.63 28.04 -25.29
CA PRO A 296 7.42 27.37 -25.75
C PRO A 296 7.55 26.60 -27.07
N GLN A 297 8.61 26.81 -27.86
CA GLN A 297 8.74 26.21 -29.18
C GLN A 297 9.32 24.78 -29.12
N GLY A 298 8.72 23.86 -29.88
CA GLY A 298 9.25 22.51 -30.03
C GLY A 298 9.49 21.83 -28.68
N ILE A 299 10.71 21.31 -28.49
CA ILE A 299 11.15 20.65 -27.25
C ILE A 299 11.80 21.61 -26.23
N GLY A 300 11.69 22.93 -26.42
CA GLY A 300 12.29 23.95 -25.55
C GLY A 300 11.90 23.82 -24.07
N TRP A 301 10.71 23.26 -23.80
CA TRP A 301 10.24 22.92 -22.45
C TRP A 301 11.28 22.14 -21.63
N LEU A 302 12.06 21.24 -22.26
CA LEU A 302 13.10 20.44 -21.60
C LEU A 302 14.24 21.27 -20.99
N ARG A 303 14.42 22.54 -21.37
CA ARG A 303 15.41 23.45 -20.76
C ARG A 303 14.96 24.04 -19.43
N THR A 304 13.69 23.85 -19.09
CA THR A 304 13.11 24.34 -17.82
C THR A 304 12.38 23.25 -17.05
N PHE A 305 12.37 22.02 -17.57
CA PHE A 305 11.76 20.88 -16.92
C PHE A 305 12.56 20.53 -15.67
N THR A 306 11.93 20.62 -14.49
CA THR A 306 12.57 20.30 -13.21
C THR A 306 12.71 18.79 -12.99
N GLY A 307 11.84 17.98 -13.60
CA GLY A 307 11.59 16.61 -13.15
C GLY A 307 10.75 16.63 -11.88
N GLY A 308 11.29 16.03 -10.82
CA GLY A 308 10.72 16.05 -9.49
C GLY A 308 9.53 15.12 -9.28
N LEU A 309 8.97 15.13 -8.07
CA LEU A 309 7.87 14.23 -7.72
C LEU A 309 6.64 14.49 -8.57
N LEU A 310 6.37 15.73 -8.95
CA LEU A 310 5.26 16.08 -9.83
C LEU A 310 5.65 17.25 -10.71
N THR A 311 5.57 17.04 -12.02
CA THR A 311 5.41 18.12 -12.99
C THR A 311 4.08 17.94 -13.70
N THR A 312 3.22 18.95 -13.71
CA THR A 312 1.91 18.85 -14.35
C THR A 312 1.99 19.31 -15.80
N CYS A 313 1.58 18.45 -16.72
CA CYS A 313 1.51 18.72 -18.15
C CYS A 313 0.05 18.93 -18.58
N GLY A 314 -0.21 19.95 -19.39
CA GLY A 314 -1.57 20.45 -19.67
C GLY A 314 -1.64 21.98 -19.76
N LEU A 315 -2.82 22.61 -19.69
CA LEU A 315 -4.16 21.98 -19.54
C LEU A 315 -4.91 21.79 -20.86
N THR A 316 -4.47 22.44 -21.93
CA THR A 316 -5.17 22.41 -23.23
C THR A 316 -4.45 21.55 -24.29
N TRP A 317 -3.19 21.18 -24.04
CA TRP A 317 -2.47 20.13 -24.75
C TRP A 317 -1.39 19.49 -23.87
N LEU A 318 -0.94 18.31 -24.27
CA LEU A 318 0.20 17.61 -23.69
C LEU A 318 0.90 16.77 -24.77
N GLY A 319 2.01 16.14 -24.40
CA GLY A 319 2.76 15.24 -25.28
C GLY A 319 3.63 15.98 -26.30
N PRO A 320 4.08 15.28 -27.36
CA PRO A 320 5.06 15.81 -28.31
C PRO A 320 4.61 17.12 -28.99
N PRO A 321 5.56 17.98 -29.40
CA PRO A 321 5.24 19.22 -30.10
C PRO A 321 4.50 18.96 -31.41
N VAL A 322 3.59 19.85 -31.78
CA VAL A 322 2.82 19.75 -33.02
C VAL A 322 2.30 21.12 -33.46
N LYS A 323 2.13 21.29 -34.77
CA LYS A 323 1.33 22.38 -35.32
C LYS A 323 -0.11 21.90 -35.52
N ASP A 324 -1.07 22.57 -34.90
CA ASP A 324 -2.50 22.25 -34.98
C ASP A 324 -3.27 23.46 -35.52
N GLY A 325 -3.55 23.43 -36.83
CA GLY A 325 -4.01 24.61 -37.56
C GLY A 325 -2.94 25.70 -37.58
N ASP A 326 -3.28 26.88 -37.07
CA ASP A 326 -2.37 28.03 -36.98
C ASP A 326 -1.62 28.10 -35.64
N GLU A 327 -1.91 27.20 -34.69
CA GLU A 327 -1.25 27.16 -33.38
C GLU A 327 -0.02 26.25 -33.41
N GLU A 328 1.14 26.78 -32.97
CA GLU A 328 2.31 25.98 -32.64
C GLU A 328 2.28 25.58 -31.16
N LEU A 329 2.22 24.28 -30.90
CA LEU A 329 2.14 23.73 -29.56
C LEU A 329 3.47 23.06 -29.21
N GLY A 330 4.13 23.58 -28.18
CA GLY A 330 5.33 22.98 -27.61
C GLY A 330 5.06 21.69 -26.84
N LEU A 331 6.13 21.06 -26.39
CA LEU A 331 6.08 19.85 -25.57
C LEU A 331 5.31 20.09 -24.25
N HIS A 332 4.38 19.18 -23.93
CA HIS A 332 3.71 19.04 -22.62
C HIS A 332 2.84 20.19 -22.09
N GLY A 333 2.55 21.22 -22.88
CA GLY A 333 1.75 22.34 -22.39
C GLY A 333 2.60 23.39 -21.68
N ARG A 334 1.93 24.26 -20.93
CA ARG A 334 2.59 25.37 -20.22
C ARG A 334 2.19 25.50 -18.76
N TYR A 335 1.38 24.58 -18.23
CA TYR A 335 0.89 24.64 -16.86
C TYR A 335 2.02 24.83 -15.84
N SER A 336 3.07 24.00 -15.91
CA SER A 336 4.20 24.00 -14.97
C SER A 336 5.09 25.25 -15.03
N THR A 337 4.73 26.22 -15.89
CA THR A 337 5.40 27.52 -16.02
C THR A 337 4.46 28.69 -15.71
N ILE A 338 3.29 28.44 -15.11
CA ILE A 338 2.37 29.49 -14.69
C ILE A 338 2.43 29.60 -13.16
N PRO A 339 2.86 30.74 -12.60
CA PRO A 339 2.82 30.95 -11.16
C PRO A 339 1.40 30.90 -10.60
N ALA A 340 1.21 30.14 -9.52
CA ALA A 340 -0.05 30.07 -8.81
C ALA A 340 -0.31 31.37 -8.04
N LYS A 341 -1.58 31.80 -8.05
CA LYS A 341 -2.14 32.86 -7.20
C LYS A 341 -3.01 32.24 -6.11
N LEU A 342 -3.42 33.07 -5.14
CA LEU A 342 -4.27 32.64 -4.01
C LEU A 342 -3.66 31.44 -3.26
N VAL A 343 -2.33 31.45 -3.11
CA VAL A 343 -1.59 30.39 -2.43
C VAL A 343 -1.82 30.54 -0.93
N ALA A 344 -2.40 29.51 -0.31
CA ALA A 344 -2.77 29.52 1.09
C ALA A 344 -2.28 28.25 1.78
N ASP A 345 -1.69 28.44 2.95
CA ASP A 345 -1.39 27.36 3.89
C ASP A 345 -2.52 27.27 4.92
N MET A 346 -3.33 26.24 4.78
CA MET A 346 -4.53 25.97 5.58
C MET A 346 -4.24 24.89 6.64
N SER A 347 -2.97 24.66 6.97
CA SER A 347 -2.55 23.59 7.88
C SER A 347 -3.02 23.85 9.31
N GLN A 348 -3.71 22.89 9.91
CA GLN A 348 -4.37 23.05 11.21
C GLN A 348 -4.59 21.72 11.93
N TRP A 349 -4.86 21.80 13.23
CA TRP A 349 -5.37 20.68 14.01
C TRP A 349 -6.85 20.42 13.66
N ILE A 350 -7.20 19.17 13.38
CA ILE A 350 -8.58 18.69 13.27
C ILE A 350 -8.69 17.52 14.24
N GLY A 351 -9.33 17.74 15.39
CA GLY A 351 -9.25 16.78 16.51
C GLY A 351 -7.82 16.60 16.99
N ASP A 352 -7.38 15.34 17.08
CA ASP A 352 -6.04 14.93 17.53
C ASP A 352 -5.01 14.85 16.38
N GLU A 353 -5.39 15.17 15.14
CA GLU A 353 -4.50 15.11 13.98
C GLU A 353 -4.14 16.51 13.47
N TYR A 354 -2.88 16.71 13.09
CA TYR A 354 -2.46 17.93 12.40
C TYR A 354 -2.45 17.70 10.89
N HIS A 355 -3.40 18.32 10.20
CA HIS A 355 -3.51 18.24 8.74
C HIS A 355 -2.66 19.35 8.12
N ILE A 356 -1.82 18.95 7.17
CA ILE A 356 -1.07 19.86 6.30
C ILE A 356 -1.91 20.04 5.03
N ARG A 357 -2.25 21.27 4.68
CA ARG A 357 -3.10 21.57 3.50
C ARG A 357 -2.62 22.83 2.80
N LEU A 358 -2.05 22.68 1.61
CA LEU A 358 -1.61 23.77 0.75
C LEU A 358 -2.59 23.90 -0.42
N ARG A 359 -3.12 25.10 -0.66
CA ARG A 359 -3.98 25.39 -1.82
C ARG A 359 -3.37 26.46 -2.70
N GLY A 360 -3.65 26.39 -4.00
CA GLY A 360 -3.26 27.42 -4.96
C GLY A 360 -4.10 27.33 -6.24
N THR A 361 -4.17 28.45 -6.97
CA THR A 361 -4.92 28.56 -8.21
C THR A 361 -4.01 28.96 -9.36
N THR A 362 -4.05 28.20 -10.44
CA THR A 362 -3.31 28.47 -11.68
C THR A 362 -4.32 28.72 -12.79
N GLU A 363 -4.10 29.76 -13.60
CA GLU A 363 -4.97 30.09 -14.73
C GLU A 363 -4.17 30.13 -16.03
N GLU A 364 -4.43 29.17 -16.91
CA GLU A 364 -3.97 29.18 -18.30
C GLU A 364 -4.99 29.95 -19.13
N ALA A 365 -4.68 31.22 -19.43
CA ALA A 365 -5.62 32.11 -20.09
C ALA A 365 -4.97 32.98 -21.16
N GLN A 366 -5.72 33.21 -22.23
CA GLN A 366 -5.35 34.09 -23.33
C GLN A 366 -6.50 35.03 -23.67
N LEU A 367 -6.20 36.31 -23.90
CA LEU A 367 -7.18 37.25 -24.47
C LEU A 367 -7.65 36.72 -25.83
N PHE A 368 -8.96 36.68 -26.05
CA PHE A 368 -9.62 36.06 -27.22
C PHE A 368 -9.47 34.52 -27.37
N GLY A 369 -8.63 33.89 -26.55
CA GLY A 369 -8.36 32.46 -26.53
C GLY A 369 -9.02 31.70 -25.37
N THR A 370 -8.37 30.59 -25.01
CA THR A 370 -8.80 29.66 -23.95
C THR A 370 -8.66 30.29 -22.57
N LYS A 371 -9.48 29.82 -21.62
CA LYS A 371 -9.47 30.27 -20.22
C LYS A 371 -9.75 29.05 -19.33
N MET A 372 -8.68 28.41 -18.88
CA MET A 372 -8.73 27.22 -18.03
C MET A 372 -8.14 27.57 -16.65
N ARG A 373 -8.86 27.21 -15.59
CA ARG A 373 -8.40 27.35 -14.22
C ARG A 373 -8.18 25.96 -13.64
N LEU A 374 -7.11 25.79 -12.88
CA LEU A 374 -6.92 24.65 -12.01
C LEU A 374 -6.73 25.15 -10.58
N GLU A 375 -7.55 24.62 -9.67
CA GLU A 375 -7.44 24.83 -8.23
C GLU A 375 -6.89 23.56 -7.61
N ARG A 376 -5.66 23.63 -7.10
CA ARG A 376 -4.94 22.50 -6.49
C ARG A 376 -5.04 22.55 -4.99
N GLU A 377 -5.27 21.41 -4.37
CA GLU A 377 -4.99 21.15 -2.97
C GLU A 377 -3.96 20.01 -2.85
N ILE A 378 -2.86 20.26 -2.13
CA ILE A 378 -1.90 19.25 -1.71
C ILE A 378 -2.07 19.05 -0.21
N SER A 379 -2.27 17.81 0.22
CA SER A 379 -2.57 17.50 1.61
C SER A 379 -1.79 16.29 2.14
N SER A 380 -1.42 16.36 3.41
CA SER A 380 -0.82 15.27 4.19
C SER A 380 -1.32 15.35 5.63
N VAL A 381 -1.10 14.31 6.42
CA VAL A 381 -1.34 14.34 7.88
C VAL A 381 -0.02 14.14 8.58
N VAL A 382 0.23 14.88 9.67
CA VAL A 382 1.45 14.67 10.45
C VAL A 382 1.51 13.23 10.97
N GLY A 383 2.64 12.61 10.70
CA GLY A 383 3.04 11.24 10.91
C GLY A 383 2.52 10.25 9.84
N SER A 384 1.84 10.71 8.78
CA SER A 384 1.56 9.84 7.62
C SER A 384 2.71 9.86 6.62
N ASN A 385 2.89 8.77 5.89
CA ASN A 385 3.87 8.67 4.80
C ASN A 385 3.16 8.81 3.44
N SER A 386 2.23 9.75 3.38
CA SER A 386 1.36 9.95 2.23
C SER A 386 1.16 11.43 1.92
N LEU A 387 0.91 11.71 0.64
CA LEU A 387 0.40 12.99 0.19
C LEU A 387 -0.70 12.76 -0.85
N LYS A 388 -1.68 13.66 -0.87
CA LYS A 388 -2.79 13.64 -1.81
C LYS A 388 -2.87 14.97 -2.54
N ILE A 389 -2.93 14.89 -3.87
CA ILE A 389 -3.17 16.01 -4.77
C ILE A 389 -4.63 15.89 -5.24
N THR A 390 -5.40 16.96 -5.05
CA THR A 390 -6.76 17.08 -5.57
C THR A 390 -6.85 18.35 -6.39
N ASP A 391 -7.16 18.18 -7.68
CA ASP A 391 -7.27 19.30 -8.62
C ASP A 391 -8.70 19.41 -9.14
N THR A 392 -9.25 20.62 -9.09
CA THR A 392 -10.48 20.97 -9.80
C THR A 392 -10.12 21.85 -10.99
N ILE A 393 -10.46 21.39 -12.19
CA ILE A 393 -10.20 22.07 -13.45
C ILE A 393 -11.52 22.61 -13.99
N THR A 394 -11.57 23.91 -14.26
CA THR A 394 -12.78 24.59 -14.74
C THR A 394 -12.47 25.37 -16.02
N ASN A 395 -13.33 25.21 -17.02
CA ASN A 395 -13.38 26.14 -18.15
C ASN A 395 -14.19 27.37 -17.73
N TYR A 396 -13.50 28.42 -17.28
CA TYR A 396 -14.14 29.68 -16.87
C TYR A 396 -14.28 30.67 -18.04
N GLY A 397 -13.98 30.22 -19.25
CA GLY A 397 -14.23 30.97 -20.48
C GLY A 397 -15.64 30.76 -21.03
N TYR A 398 -15.82 31.21 -22.27
CA TYR A 398 -17.10 31.16 -23.00
C TYR A 398 -17.02 30.33 -24.29
N LYS A 399 -15.93 29.60 -24.49
CA LYS A 399 -15.72 28.68 -25.63
C LYS A 399 -15.49 27.28 -25.12
N LYS A 400 -16.00 26.28 -25.83
CA LYS A 400 -15.65 24.87 -25.60
C LYS A 400 -14.14 24.71 -25.79
N THR A 401 -13.45 24.17 -24.79
CA THR A 401 -11.98 24.18 -24.72
C THR A 401 -11.44 22.77 -24.50
N PRO A 402 -10.38 22.35 -25.21
CA PRO A 402 -9.71 21.07 -24.94
C PRO A 402 -9.26 20.95 -23.48
N TYR A 403 -9.30 19.72 -22.95
CA TYR A 403 -8.80 19.42 -21.61
C TYR A 403 -7.89 18.20 -21.64
N THR A 404 -6.63 18.39 -21.29
CA THR A 404 -5.65 17.31 -21.19
C THR A 404 -4.83 17.53 -19.93
N ILE A 405 -4.62 16.47 -19.16
CA ILE A 405 -3.78 16.52 -17.97
C ILE A 405 -2.97 15.24 -17.84
N LEU A 406 -1.73 15.42 -17.43
CA LEU A 406 -0.79 14.35 -17.10
C LEU A 406 -0.01 14.76 -15.86
N TYR A 407 -0.06 13.91 -14.85
CA TYR A 407 0.67 14.07 -13.61
C TYR A 407 2.01 13.37 -13.74
N HIS A 408 3.01 14.11 -14.20
CA HIS A 408 4.31 13.55 -14.55
C HIS A 408 5.15 13.31 -13.29
N ILE A 409 5.07 12.10 -12.73
CA ILE A 409 5.79 11.71 -11.50
C ILE A 409 7.13 11.06 -11.88
N ASN A 410 8.23 11.72 -11.56
CA ASN A 410 9.58 11.36 -12.03
C ASN A 410 10.39 10.70 -10.92
N LEU A 411 10.45 9.37 -10.93
CA LEU A 411 11.14 8.58 -9.91
C LEU A 411 12.60 8.34 -10.32
N GLY A 412 13.51 8.52 -9.37
CA GLY A 412 14.96 8.50 -9.61
C GLY A 412 15.74 7.69 -8.57
N TYR A 413 17.06 7.66 -8.71
CA TYR A 413 17.95 6.95 -7.78
C TYR A 413 17.96 7.58 -6.37
N PRO A 414 18.05 6.81 -5.27
CA PRO A 414 18.21 5.35 -5.20
C PRO A 414 16.89 4.56 -5.20
N LEU A 415 15.72 5.20 -5.11
CA LEU A 415 14.44 4.49 -5.21
C LEU A 415 14.38 3.66 -6.51
N LEU A 416 14.72 4.28 -7.64
CA LEU A 416 14.91 3.59 -8.90
C LEU A 416 16.35 3.06 -9.00
N SER A 417 16.50 1.74 -9.18
CA SER A 417 17.77 1.06 -9.43
C SER A 417 17.51 -0.30 -10.08
N GLU A 418 18.54 -1.09 -10.38
CA GLU A 418 18.39 -2.47 -10.83
C GLU A 418 17.74 -3.41 -9.79
N HIS A 419 17.63 -2.96 -8.53
CA HIS A 419 16.95 -3.67 -7.44
C HIS A 419 15.47 -3.31 -7.31
N ALA A 420 15.01 -2.36 -8.13
CA ALA A 420 13.62 -1.96 -8.18
C ALA A 420 12.81 -2.89 -9.11
N SER A 421 11.51 -3.00 -8.82
CA SER A 421 10.54 -3.69 -9.65
C SER A 421 9.23 -2.91 -9.66
N LEU A 422 8.55 -2.91 -10.81
CA LEU A 422 7.24 -2.28 -10.98
C LEU A 422 6.13 -3.30 -10.80
N VAL A 423 5.28 -3.09 -9.80
CA VAL A 423 4.03 -3.84 -9.63
C VAL A 423 2.91 -3.05 -10.31
N ILE A 424 2.38 -3.63 -11.38
CA ILE A 424 1.38 -3.01 -12.26
C ILE A 424 0.52 -4.11 -12.90
N ASP A 425 -0.80 -3.90 -12.93
CA ASP A 425 -1.80 -4.81 -13.51
C ASP A 425 -2.50 -4.17 -14.72
N PRO A 426 -1.85 -4.12 -15.89
CA PRO A 426 -2.45 -3.59 -17.10
C PRO A 426 -3.42 -4.60 -17.73
N VAL A 427 -4.59 -4.12 -18.15
CA VAL A 427 -5.47 -4.81 -19.10
C VAL A 427 -4.88 -4.74 -20.51
N GLU A 428 -4.24 -3.62 -20.83
CA GLU A 428 -3.62 -3.36 -22.13
C GLU A 428 -2.34 -2.55 -21.93
N SER A 429 -1.29 -2.85 -22.69
CA SER A 429 -0.03 -2.10 -22.72
C SER A 429 0.40 -1.87 -24.17
N ILE A 430 0.59 -0.61 -24.55
CA ILE A 430 0.86 -0.20 -25.93
C ILE A 430 2.20 0.53 -25.97
N PRO A 431 3.20 0.06 -26.72
CA PRO A 431 4.44 0.80 -26.93
C PRO A 431 4.14 2.08 -27.74
N ALA A 432 4.66 3.22 -27.29
CA ALA A 432 4.42 4.51 -27.92
C ALA A 432 5.19 4.68 -29.24
N THR A 433 6.37 4.07 -29.33
CA THR A 433 7.31 4.15 -30.47
C THR A 433 7.75 2.75 -30.88
N ASP A 434 8.36 2.62 -32.06
CA ASP A 434 8.90 1.34 -32.54
C ASP A 434 10.04 0.83 -31.66
N ILE A 435 10.88 1.73 -31.13
CA ILE A 435 11.97 1.39 -30.21
C ILE A 435 11.40 0.75 -28.94
N ALA A 436 10.33 1.33 -28.38
CA ALA A 436 9.67 0.81 -27.18
C ALA A 436 9.07 -0.61 -27.36
N LYS A 437 8.79 -1.05 -28.60
CA LYS A 437 8.31 -2.43 -28.85
C LYS A 437 9.27 -3.49 -28.32
N SER A 438 10.58 -3.22 -28.40
CA SER A 438 11.61 -4.14 -27.91
C SER A 438 11.55 -4.33 -26.39
N GLY A 439 11.09 -3.31 -25.64
CA GLY A 439 11.02 -3.32 -24.18
C GLY A 439 9.69 -3.78 -23.58
N ILE A 440 8.72 -4.22 -24.38
CA ILE A 440 7.35 -4.52 -23.89
C ILE A 440 7.30 -5.70 -22.90
N ASN A 441 8.28 -6.60 -22.93
CA ASN A 441 8.36 -7.70 -21.96
C ASN A 441 9.16 -7.34 -20.70
N GLU A 442 9.77 -6.15 -20.67
CA GLU A 442 10.73 -5.72 -19.65
C GLU A 442 10.33 -4.38 -18.99
N PHE A 443 9.12 -3.88 -19.23
CA PHE A 443 8.69 -2.61 -18.65
C PHE A 443 8.53 -2.67 -17.12
N ARG A 444 8.58 -3.87 -16.51
CA ARG A 444 8.49 -4.05 -15.06
C ARG A 444 9.82 -4.10 -14.31
N THR A 445 10.93 -4.20 -15.03
CA THR A 445 12.27 -4.39 -14.44
C THR A 445 13.22 -3.31 -14.94
N PHE A 446 14.27 -3.05 -14.17
CA PHE A 446 15.21 -1.96 -14.45
C PHE A 446 16.64 -2.48 -14.50
N THR A 447 17.46 -1.82 -15.31
CA THR A 447 18.88 -2.17 -15.51
C THR A 447 19.75 -1.09 -14.86
N LYS A 448 21.04 -1.36 -14.70
CA LYS A 448 22.00 -0.27 -14.41
C LYS A 448 21.96 0.78 -15.53
N PRO A 449 22.36 2.04 -15.28
CA PRO A 449 22.44 3.06 -16.32
C PRO A 449 23.23 2.59 -17.55
N GLN A 450 22.66 2.76 -18.74
CA GLN A 450 23.17 2.27 -20.02
C GLN A 450 23.64 3.45 -20.90
N PRO A 451 24.85 3.38 -21.50
CA PRO A 451 25.29 4.34 -22.50
C PRO A 451 24.38 4.32 -23.73
N GLY A 452 23.96 5.49 -24.22
CA GLY A 452 23.18 5.60 -25.46
C GLY A 452 21.76 5.00 -25.38
N PHE A 453 21.23 4.77 -24.18
CA PHE A 453 19.86 4.30 -24.00
C PHE A 453 18.86 5.29 -24.61
N PHE A 454 17.91 4.81 -25.40
CA PHE A 454 16.81 5.62 -25.91
C PHE A 454 15.56 5.32 -25.09
N GLU A 455 14.76 6.35 -24.82
CA GLU A 455 13.56 6.20 -23.99
C GLU A 455 12.59 5.13 -24.52
N HIS A 456 12.02 4.38 -23.59
CA HIS A 456 10.90 3.48 -23.86
C HIS A 456 9.65 4.04 -23.20
N VAL A 457 8.68 4.46 -24.01
CA VAL A 457 7.39 4.96 -23.53
C VAL A 457 6.31 3.91 -23.79
N PHE A 458 5.51 3.61 -22.77
CA PHE A 458 4.38 2.69 -22.84
C PHE A 458 3.10 3.38 -22.34
N TYR A 459 1.97 3.09 -22.97
CA TYR A 459 0.66 3.50 -22.50
C TYR A 459 -0.07 2.29 -21.94
N HIS A 460 -0.52 2.39 -20.69
CA HIS A 460 -1.23 1.33 -20.01
C HIS A 460 -2.68 1.73 -19.76
N LYS A 461 -3.59 0.78 -19.98
CA LYS A 461 -4.92 0.79 -19.37
C LYS A 461 -4.89 -0.18 -18.21
N LEU A 462 -5.07 0.32 -17.01
CA LEU A 462 -4.97 -0.50 -15.80
C LEU A 462 -6.28 -1.20 -15.49
N ARG A 463 -6.18 -2.36 -14.82
CA ARG A 463 -7.33 -2.99 -14.17
C ARG A 463 -7.76 -2.14 -12.97
N THR A 464 -9.05 -2.22 -12.64
CA THR A 464 -9.69 -1.30 -11.71
C THR A 464 -10.49 -2.08 -10.67
N GLY A 465 -10.58 -1.52 -9.46
CA GLY A 465 -11.61 -1.88 -8.50
C GLY A 465 -13.01 -1.51 -9.00
N LYS A 466 -14.04 -1.93 -8.25
CA LYS A 466 -15.45 -1.67 -8.58
C LYS A 466 -15.81 -0.17 -8.61
N ASP A 467 -15.07 0.64 -7.86
CA ASP A 467 -15.23 2.10 -7.77
C ASP A 467 -14.34 2.87 -8.76
N GLY A 468 -13.62 2.16 -9.63
CA GLY A 468 -12.67 2.75 -10.57
C GLY A 468 -11.29 3.05 -9.97
N SER A 469 -11.05 2.74 -8.68
CA SER A 469 -9.74 2.88 -8.06
C SER A 469 -8.71 1.94 -8.71
N THR A 470 -7.51 2.44 -8.93
CA THR A 470 -6.37 1.69 -9.48
C THR A 470 -5.05 2.30 -8.98
N GLY A 471 -3.93 1.69 -9.32
CA GLY A 471 -2.64 2.25 -9.00
C GLY A 471 -1.46 1.49 -9.59
N VAL A 472 -0.27 1.99 -9.28
CA VAL A 472 1.01 1.40 -9.66
C VAL A 472 1.98 1.56 -8.50
N ARG A 473 2.83 0.56 -8.28
CA ARG A 473 3.84 0.56 -7.22
C ARG A 473 5.24 0.37 -7.79
N LEU A 474 6.15 1.28 -7.46
CA LEU A 474 7.58 1.06 -7.59
C LEU A 474 8.12 0.61 -6.23
N GLN A 475 8.70 -0.59 -6.18
CA GLN A 475 9.28 -1.12 -4.96
C GLN A 475 10.76 -1.45 -5.15
N ASN A 476 11.59 -1.15 -4.15
CA ASN A 476 13.02 -1.42 -4.18
C ASN A 476 13.44 -2.20 -2.94
N SER A 477 13.84 -3.45 -3.18
CA SER A 477 14.22 -4.41 -2.13
C SER A 477 15.50 -4.05 -1.40
N LYS A 478 16.40 -3.28 -2.02
CA LYS A 478 17.65 -2.86 -1.39
C LYS A 478 17.43 -1.66 -0.46
N GLU A 479 16.61 -0.72 -0.90
CA GLU A 479 16.28 0.48 -0.11
C GLU A 479 15.19 0.19 0.93
N CYS A 480 14.51 -0.97 0.86
CA CYS A 480 13.36 -1.32 1.69
C CYS A 480 12.23 -0.28 1.63
N ILE A 481 11.99 0.28 0.43
CA ILE A 481 10.96 1.31 0.19
C ILE A 481 10.06 0.88 -0.97
N ALA A 482 8.76 1.03 -0.79
CA ALA A 482 7.79 1.05 -1.87
C ALA A 482 7.06 2.40 -1.95
N LEU A 483 6.86 2.88 -3.18
CA LEU A 483 6.08 4.05 -3.53
C LEU A 483 4.88 3.62 -4.37
N ASP A 484 3.69 3.84 -3.84
CA ASP A 484 2.41 3.64 -4.50
C ASP A 484 1.89 4.97 -5.07
N ILE A 485 1.37 4.91 -6.30
CA ILE A 485 0.60 6.00 -6.93
C ILE A 485 -0.81 5.46 -7.14
N VAL A 486 -1.77 6.00 -6.40
CA VAL A 486 -3.18 5.59 -6.40
C VAL A 486 -4.01 6.68 -7.06
N PHE A 487 -4.89 6.29 -7.98
CA PHE A 487 -5.75 7.20 -8.73
C PHE A 487 -7.03 6.50 -9.20
N ASN A 488 -7.96 7.25 -9.81
CA ASN A 488 -9.22 6.70 -10.29
C ASN A 488 -9.32 6.78 -11.83
N ILE A 489 -9.63 5.66 -12.47
CA ILE A 489 -9.72 5.57 -13.95
C ILE A 489 -10.84 6.41 -14.55
N ASN A 490 -11.89 6.70 -13.77
CA ASN A 490 -13.00 7.53 -14.25
C ASN A 490 -12.56 8.99 -14.42
N GLN A 491 -11.47 9.38 -13.76
CA GLN A 491 -10.85 10.70 -13.84
C GLN A 491 -9.63 10.68 -14.77
N LEU A 492 -8.78 9.66 -14.64
CA LEU A 492 -7.50 9.51 -15.35
C LEU A 492 -7.45 8.11 -15.99
N GLN A 493 -7.87 8.01 -17.25
CA GLN A 493 -8.12 6.76 -17.95
C GLN A 493 -6.83 5.99 -18.34
N TRP A 494 -5.67 6.63 -18.28
CA TRP A 494 -4.41 6.11 -18.77
C TRP A 494 -3.31 6.26 -17.72
N LEU A 495 -2.35 5.34 -17.76
CA LEU A 495 -1.03 5.52 -17.15
C LEU A 495 0.02 5.51 -18.27
N THR A 496 0.72 6.63 -18.45
CA THR A 496 1.91 6.65 -19.31
C THR A 496 3.12 6.25 -18.47
N GLN A 497 3.92 5.31 -18.97
CA GLN A 497 5.20 4.94 -18.38
C GLN A 497 6.32 5.43 -19.29
N TRP A 498 7.14 6.35 -18.79
CA TRP A 498 8.37 6.78 -19.46
C TRP A 498 9.59 6.14 -18.80
N LYS A 499 10.23 5.20 -19.47
CA LYS A 499 11.41 4.49 -18.96
C LYS A 499 12.66 4.98 -19.68
N MET A 500 13.52 5.70 -18.98
CA MET A 500 14.81 6.17 -19.48
C MET A 500 15.94 5.64 -18.60
N MET A 501 16.63 4.59 -19.04
CA MET A 501 17.74 3.97 -18.29
C MET A 501 19.11 4.53 -18.73
N GLY A 502 19.15 5.79 -19.19
CA GLY A 502 20.36 6.42 -19.70
C GLY A 502 21.36 6.79 -18.61
N GLN A 503 22.64 6.90 -18.98
CA GLN A 503 23.63 7.53 -18.11
C GLN A 503 23.34 9.04 -18.00
N GLY A 504 23.33 9.57 -16.78
CA GLY A 504 22.95 10.97 -16.51
C GLY A 504 21.44 11.20 -16.46
N ASP A 505 20.67 10.52 -17.31
CA ASP A 505 19.21 10.62 -17.42
C ASP A 505 18.51 9.33 -16.95
N TYR A 506 18.81 8.86 -15.74
CA TYR A 506 18.28 7.61 -15.20
C TYR A 506 16.97 7.84 -14.42
N VAL A 507 15.84 7.69 -15.10
CA VAL A 507 14.51 8.10 -14.61
C VAL A 507 13.38 7.18 -15.08
N LEU A 508 12.38 7.05 -14.21
CA LEU A 508 11.09 6.42 -14.51
C LEU A 508 9.96 7.43 -14.29
N GLY A 509 9.30 7.83 -15.36
CA GLY A 509 8.01 8.52 -15.32
C GLY A 509 6.86 7.52 -15.12
N LEU A 510 6.06 7.71 -14.09
CA LEU A 510 4.77 7.01 -13.90
C LEU A 510 3.66 8.05 -13.88
N GLU A 511 2.90 8.13 -14.96
CA GLU A 511 2.20 9.37 -15.29
C GLU A 511 0.70 9.13 -15.49
N PRO A 512 -0.11 9.18 -14.42
CA PRO A 512 -1.56 9.14 -14.55
C PRO A 512 -2.06 10.30 -15.43
N CYS A 513 -2.89 10.00 -16.42
CA CYS A 513 -3.40 10.98 -17.37
C CYS A 513 -4.80 10.66 -17.88
N ASN A 514 -5.51 11.70 -18.34
CA ASN A 514 -6.85 11.54 -18.92
C ASN A 514 -6.82 11.08 -20.39
N VAL A 515 -5.68 11.26 -21.07
CA VAL A 515 -5.46 10.86 -22.47
C VAL A 515 -4.06 10.24 -22.60
N PRO A 516 -3.82 9.32 -23.56
CA PRO A 516 -2.47 8.82 -23.79
C PRO A 516 -1.57 9.99 -24.21
N THR A 517 -0.30 10.01 -23.79
CA THR A 517 0.66 11.11 -24.03
C THR A 517 1.05 11.20 -25.51
N ARG A 518 0.11 11.71 -26.32
CA ARG A 518 0.16 11.94 -27.76
C ARG A 518 -0.16 13.41 -28.02
N ASN A 519 0.33 13.94 -29.14
CA ASN A 519 0.09 15.33 -29.49
C ASN A 519 -1.40 15.60 -29.80
N ARG A 520 -1.81 16.87 -29.72
CA ARG A 520 -3.22 17.29 -29.82
C ARG A 520 -3.90 16.88 -31.14
N VAL A 521 -3.17 16.89 -32.26
CA VAL A 521 -3.70 16.50 -33.58
C VAL A 521 -4.05 15.01 -33.59
N VAL A 522 -3.14 14.14 -33.14
CA VAL A 522 -3.39 12.70 -33.05
C VAL A 522 -4.55 12.39 -32.11
N LEU A 523 -4.67 13.11 -31.00
CA LEU A 523 -5.80 12.95 -30.08
C LEU A 523 -7.14 13.35 -30.72
N LYS A 524 -7.18 14.40 -31.56
CA LYS A 524 -8.38 14.78 -32.32
C LYS A 524 -8.75 13.72 -33.36
N GLU A 525 -7.79 13.28 -34.16
CA GLU A 525 -8.00 12.29 -35.24
C GLU A 525 -8.52 10.96 -34.69
N LYS A 526 -8.03 10.55 -33.51
CA LYS A 526 -8.47 9.33 -32.82
C LYS A 526 -9.72 9.51 -31.95
N ASN A 527 -10.30 10.71 -31.93
CA ASN A 527 -11.45 11.07 -31.09
C ASN A 527 -11.21 10.78 -29.59
N LEU A 528 -9.99 11.04 -29.12
CA LEU A 528 -9.54 10.86 -27.74
C LEU A 528 -9.39 12.17 -26.97
N LEU A 529 -9.43 13.33 -27.63
CA LEU A 529 -9.29 14.65 -26.98
C LEU A 529 -10.60 15.06 -26.29
N PRO A 530 -10.67 15.13 -24.95
CA PRO A 530 -11.87 15.58 -24.27
C PRO A 530 -11.91 17.11 -24.23
N TYR A 531 -13.10 17.63 -23.97
CA TYR A 531 -13.37 19.06 -23.96
C TYR A 531 -14.24 19.41 -22.76
N LEU A 532 -14.04 20.61 -22.21
CA LEU A 532 -14.95 21.21 -21.23
C LEU A 532 -15.78 22.31 -21.88
N ALA A 533 -17.09 22.28 -21.67
CA ALA A 533 -18.01 23.35 -21.99
C ALA A 533 -17.80 24.57 -21.07
N PRO A 534 -18.25 25.77 -21.46
CA PRO A 534 -18.24 26.94 -20.57
C PRO A 534 -18.89 26.66 -19.21
N GLY A 535 -18.17 26.93 -18.13
CA GLY A 535 -18.61 26.68 -16.75
C GLY A 535 -18.46 25.23 -16.27
N GLU A 536 -18.13 24.29 -17.16
CA GLU A 536 -17.94 22.89 -16.79
C GLU A 536 -16.65 22.72 -15.97
N SER A 537 -16.72 21.83 -14.99
CA SER A 537 -15.60 21.48 -14.12
C SER A 537 -15.44 19.97 -14.01
N VAL A 538 -14.19 19.54 -13.85
CA VAL A 538 -13.81 18.16 -13.56
C VAL A 538 -12.85 18.13 -12.38
N THR A 539 -12.86 17.04 -11.61
CA THR A 539 -11.96 16.86 -10.47
C THR A 539 -11.15 15.59 -10.66
N ASN A 540 -9.84 15.70 -10.46
CA ASN A 540 -8.95 14.54 -10.39
C ASN A 540 -8.32 14.45 -9.01
N SER A 541 -8.00 13.24 -8.59
CA SER A 541 -7.25 12.98 -7.37
C SER A 541 -6.15 11.95 -7.62
N ILE A 542 -4.97 12.21 -7.05
CA ILE A 542 -3.87 11.26 -6.95
C ILE A 542 -3.39 11.22 -5.51
N GLU A 543 -3.13 10.03 -5.00
CA GLU A 543 -2.49 9.81 -3.72
C GLU A 543 -1.17 9.08 -3.92
N ILE A 544 -0.10 9.61 -3.33
CA ILE A 544 1.23 9.00 -3.30
C ILE A 544 1.47 8.51 -1.89
N VAL A 545 1.84 7.23 -1.74
CA VAL A 545 2.02 6.58 -0.44
C VAL A 545 3.34 5.84 -0.39
N LEU A 546 4.05 6.00 0.72
CA LEU A 546 5.34 5.38 0.97
C LEU A 546 5.20 4.34 2.08
N THR A 547 5.73 3.15 1.82
CA THR A 547 5.74 2.03 2.78
C THR A 547 7.14 1.45 2.91
N ASP A 548 7.47 0.96 4.11
CA ASP A 548 8.64 0.10 4.33
C ASP A 548 8.30 -1.33 3.87
N ILE A 549 9.24 -2.00 3.21
CA ILE A 549 9.07 -3.37 2.69
C ILE A 549 10.17 -4.34 3.12
#